data_AF-A0A936FVK2-F1
#
_entry.id   AF-A0A936FVK2-F1
#
_cell.length_a   1.000
_cell.length_b   1.000
_cell.length_c   1.000
_cell.angle_alpha   90.00
_cell.angle_beta   90.00
_cell.angle_gamma   90.00
#
_symmetry.space_group_name_H-M   'P 1'
#
loop_
_entity.id
_entity.type
_entity.pdbx_description
1 polymer ?
#
loop_
_entity_poly.entity_id
_entity_poly.type
_entity_poly.pdbx_seq_one_letter_code
_entity_poly.pdbx_strand_id
1 'polypeptide(L)'
;MRTIALEGMQFYAFHGFYDEEQIIGNQYVIDIAIGIDFPEKLEDDLTKTINYETIYLLCKQVMVQPVRLLETLLDKISAKLKLHFKAIRTLSIKIRKLNPPLGGQVAAAVLEDNYDFTKICPSCGKNLSCYKSDSCWCFSLNLSEEQLSKIGDKFVGCLCPTCLEAAGRE
;
A
#
# COMPACT_ATOMS: atom_id res chain seq x y z
N MET A 1 -1.25 -10.99 13.68
CA MET A 1 -1.65 -9.81 12.90
C MET A 1 -2.60 -8.94 13.70
N ARG A 2 -2.38 -7.61 13.72
CA ARG A 2 -3.36 -6.61 14.19
C ARG A 2 -3.40 -5.47 13.17
N THR A 3 -4.45 -4.65 13.23
CA THR A 3 -4.70 -3.58 12.26
C THR A 3 -4.62 -2.21 12.94
N ILE A 4 -3.96 -1.27 12.27
CA ILE A 4 -3.97 0.15 12.61
C ILE A 4 -4.79 0.86 11.54
N ALA A 5 -5.79 1.62 11.95
CA ALA A 5 -6.67 2.34 11.05
C ALA A 5 -6.68 3.84 11.35
N LEU A 6 -6.74 4.64 10.29
CA LEU A 6 -7.02 6.07 10.35
C LEU A 6 -8.20 6.34 9.42
N GLU A 7 -9.31 6.74 10.03
CA GLU A 7 -10.61 6.86 9.36
C GLU A 7 -11.07 8.32 9.30
N GLY A 8 -11.87 8.65 8.29
CA GLY A 8 -12.52 9.94 8.17
C GLY A 8 -11.59 11.10 7.83
N MET A 9 -10.44 10.85 7.21
CA MET A 9 -9.53 11.93 6.82
C MET A 9 -10.16 12.78 5.72
N GLN A 10 -10.41 14.05 6.00
CA GLN A 10 -11.06 14.98 5.08
C GLN A 10 -10.04 15.85 4.35
N PHE A 11 -10.21 15.95 3.03
CA PHE A 11 -9.37 16.75 2.16
C PHE A 11 -10.23 17.50 1.15
N TYR A 12 -9.97 18.79 0.98
CA TYR A 12 -10.42 19.52 -0.19
C TYR A 12 -9.37 19.40 -1.29
N ALA A 13 -9.77 18.94 -2.47
CA ALA A 13 -8.84 18.74 -3.57
C ALA A 13 -9.51 18.93 -4.93
N PHE A 14 -8.68 19.10 -5.95
CA PHE A 14 -9.07 19.47 -7.30
C PHE A 14 -9.00 18.28 -8.25
N HIS A 15 -9.47 17.10 -7.80
CA HIS A 15 -9.50 15.91 -8.63
C HIS A 15 -10.82 15.82 -9.40
N GLY A 16 -10.77 15.28 -10.61
CA GLY A 16 -11.96 15.14 -11.44
C GLY A 16 -11.61 15.01 -12.90
N PHE A 17 -12.48 14.33 -13.64
CA PHE A 17 -12.28 14.08 -15.05
C PHE A 17 -12.54 15.35 -15.86
N TYR A 18 -13.57 16.11 -15.47
CA TYR A 18 -13.95 17.36 -16.11
C TYR A 18 -13.09 18.52 -15.60
N ASP A 19 -12.77 19.45 -16.50
CA ASP A 19 -11.90 20.59 -16.19
C ASP A 19 -12.51 21.50 -15.12
N GLU A 20 -13.85 21.62 -15.11
CA GLU A 20 -14.60 22.38 -14.10
C GLU A 20 -14.37 21.83 -12.69
N GLU A 21 -14.26 20.50 -12.54
CA GLU A 21 -13.99 19.87 -11.25
C GLU A 21 -12.58 20.19 -10.74
N GLN A 22 -11.62 20.37 -11.65
CA GLN A 22 -10.24 20.74 -11.30
C GLN A 22 -10.10 22.23 -10.98
N ILE A 23 -11.11 23.04 -11.28
CA ILE A 23 -11.17 24.46 -10.92
C ILE A 23 -11.95 24.66 -9.62
N ILE A 24 -13.14 24.06 -9.53
CA ILE A 24 -14.01 24.21 -8.36
C ILE A 24 -13.43 23.44 -7.18
N GLY A 25 -13.01 22.19 -7.39
CA GLY A 25 -12.61 21.27 -6.34
C GLY A 25 -13.80 20.58 -5.67
N ASN A 26 -13.51 19.58 -4.83
CA ASN A 26 -14.51 18.84 -4.08
C ASN A 26 -13.93 18.31 -2.74
N GLN A 27 -14.80 17.87 -1.85
CA GLN A 27 -14.46 17.21 -0.59
C GLN A 27 -14.27 15.71 -0.79
N TYR A 28 -13.17 15.20 -0.24
CA TYR A 28 -12.81 13.80 -0.25
C TYR A 28 -12.66 13.29 1.17
N VAL A 29 -13.10 12.06 1.40
CA VAL A 29 -12.89 11.35 2.66
C VAL A 29 -12.07 10.10 2.38
N ILE A 30 -10.97 9.93 3.09
CA ILE A 30 -10.09 8.76 2.95
C ILE A 30 -10.06 8.00 4.27
N ASP A 31 -10.22 6.69 4.20
CA ASP A 31 -9.88 5.77 5.28
C ASP A 31 -8.76 4.84 4.83
N ILE A 32 -7.86 4.56 5.75
CA ILE A 32 -6.78 3.60 5.56
C ILE A 32 -6.75 2.65 6.74
N ALA A 33 -6.67 1.36 6.46
CA ALA A 33 -6.36 0.34 7.45
C ALA A 33 -5.15 -0.49 7.01
N ILE A 34 -4.18 -0.65 7.90
CA ILE A 34 -2.92 -1.35 7.65
C ILE A 34 -2.79 -2.49 8.66
N GLY A 35 -2.77 -3.73 8.16
CA GLY A 35 -2.46 -4.90 8.96
C GLY A 35 -0.97 -5.16 9.02
N ILE A 36 -0.43 -5.36 10.22
CA ILE A 36 0.97 -5.75 10.45
C ILE A 36 1.06 -6.90 11.46
N ASP A 37 2.19 -7.59 11.44
CA ASP A 37 2.57 -8.48 12.53
C ASP A 37 3.28 -7.67 13.60
N PHE A 38 2.63 -7.53 14.75
CA PHE A 38 3.21 -6.86 15.91
C PHE A 38 4.28 -7.75 16.56
N PRO A 39 5.40 -7.16 17.01
CA PRO A 39 6.32 -7.89 17.88
C PRO A 39 5.63 -8.21 19.22
N GLU A 40 6.12 -9.24 19.92
CA GLU A 40 5.58 -9.65 21.22
C GLU A 40 5.65 -8.54 22.27
N LYS A 41 6.66 -7.65 22.17
CA LYS A 41 6.82 -6.49 23.04
C LYS A 41 7.01 -5.21 22.21
N LEU A 42 6.06 -4.29 22.33
CA LEU A 42 6.12 -2.96 21.74
C LEU A 42 6.98 -2.00 22.56
N GLU A 43 6.91 -2.06 23.90
CA GLU A 43 7.65 -1.16 24.80
C GLU A 43 7.41 0.34 24.49
N ASP A 44 6.21 0.68 24.04
CA ASP A 44 5.82 2.03 23.58
C ASP A 44 6.75 2.66 22.53
N ASP A 45 7.44 1.81 21.77
CA ASP A 45 8.35 2.23 20.70
C ASP A 45 7.59 2.42 19.38
N LEU A 46 7.48 3.66 18.93
CA LEU A 46 6.85 4.02 17.66
C LEU A 46 7.53 3.40 16.44
N THR A 47 8.80 3.01 16.54
CA THR A 47 9.54 2.36 15.44
C THR A 47 9.09 0.92 15.21
N LYS A 48 8.40 0.31 16.19
CA LYS A 48 7.88 -1.06 16.13
C LYS A 48 6.42 -1.14 15.66
N THR A 49 5.83 -0.02 15.24
CA THR A 49 4.43 0.10 14.84
C THR A 49 4.26 1.05 13.65
N ILE A 50 3.02 1.23 13.19
CA ILE A 50 2.69 2.23 12.16
C ILE A 50 2.28 3.53 12.84
N ASN A 51 3.00 4.61 12.56
CA ASN A 51 2.56 5.95 12.95
C ASN A 51 1.42 6.42 12.02
N TYR A 52 0.21 6.57 12.56
CA TYR A 52 -0.95 7.05 11.82
C TYR A 52 -0.82 8.51 11.38
N GLU A 53 -0.02 9.33 12.07
CA GLU A 53 0.30 10.69 11.60
C GLU A 53 0.98 10.64 10.24
N THR A 54 1.91 9.69 10.04
CA THR A 54 2.57 9.49 8.76
C THR A 54 1.59 9.06 7.67
N ILE A 55 0.56 8.27 7.99
CA ILE A 55 -0.52 7.93 7.05
C ILE A 55 -1.20 9.21 6.55
N TYR A 56 -1.60 10.08 7.48
CA TYR A 56 -2.25 11.36 7.14
C TYR A 56 -1.36 12.22 6.24
N LEU A 57 -0.07 12.37 6.60
CA LEU A 57 0.88 13.18 5.85
C LEU A 57 1.10 12.64 4.43
N LEU A 58 1.22 11.32 4.26
CA LEU A 58 1.35 10.70 2.95
C LEU A 58 0.10 10.90 2.09
N CYS A 59 -1.10 10.74 2.66
CA CYS A 59 -2.35 11.06 1.96
C CYS A 59 -2.38 12.53 1.53
N LYS A 60 -2.09 13.46 2.45
CA LYS A 60 -2.07 14.90 2.17
C LYS A 60 -1.15 15.24 1.01
N GLN A 61 0.04 14.65 0.94
CA GLN A 61 0.98 14.84 -0.17
C GLN A 61 0.43 14.40 -1.53
N VAL A 62 -0.40 13.35 -1.56
CA VAL A 62 -1.04 12.89 -2.79
C VAL A 62 -2.24 13.78 -3.14
N MET A 63 -3.05 14.17 -2.15
CA MET A 63 -4.27 14.97 -2.35
C MET A 63 -4.02 16.36 -2.92
N VAL A 64 -2.83 16.93 -2.72
CA VAL A 64 -2.46 18.23 -3.34
C VAL A 64 -2.12 18.14 -4.83
N GLN A 65 -2.05 16.93 -5.40
CA GLN A 65 -1.70 16.72 -6.82
C GLN A 65 -2.95 16.29 -7.61
N PRO A 66 -3.56 17.20 -8.40
CA PRO A 66 -4.74 16.89 -9.19
C PRO A 66 -4.57 15.64 -10.07
N VAL A 67 -5.63 14.83 -10.14
CA VAL A 67 -5.73 13.66 -11.01
C VAL A 67 -7.16 13.56 -11.51
N ARG A 68 -7.36 12.85 -12.62
CA ARG A 68 -8.68 12.73 -13.23
C ARG A 68 -9.57 11.66 -12.60
N LEU A 69 -8.96 10.61 -12.08
CA LEU A 69 -9.64 9.38 -11.69
C LEU A 69 -9.39 9.04 -10.22
N LEU A 70 -10.38 8.43 -9.55
CA LEU A 70 -10.22 7.95 -8.19
C LEU A 70 -9.25 6.76 -8.13
N GLU A 71 -9.20 5.97 -9.19
CA GLU A 71 -8.29 4.84 -9.40
C GLU A 71 -6.84 5.31 -9.37
N THR A 72 -6.52 6.36 -10.12
CA THR A 72 -5.17 6.96 -10.10
C THR A 72 -4.83 7.53 -8.72
N LEU A 73 -5.82 8.08 -8.01
CA LEU A 73 -5.61 8.59 -6.66
C LEU A 73 -5.29 7.45 -5.68
N LEU A 74 -6.06 6.37 -5.74
CA LEU A 74 -5.88 5.16 -4.95
C LEU A 74 -4.51 4.53 -5.21
N ASP A 75 -4.12 4.38 -6.48
CA ASP A 75 -2.82 3.83 -6.87
C ASP A 75 -1.66 4.65 -6.31
N LYS A 76 -1.75 5.98 -6.39
CA LYS A 76 -0.73 6.89 -5.84
C LYS A 76 -0.62 6.77 -4.31
N ILE A 77 -1.75 6.71 -3.60
CA ILE A 77 -1.77 6.53 -2.15
C ILE A 77 -1.18 5.15 -1.79
N SER A 78 -1.65 4.10 -2.46
CA SER A 78 -1.19 2.71 -2.28
C SER A 78 0.33 2.60 -2.46
N ALA A 79 0.86 3.18 -3.54
CA ALA A 79 2.30 3.20 -3.81
C ALA A 79 3.09 3.94 -2.71
N LYS A 80 2.62 5.11 -2.26
CA LYS A 80 3.27 5.88 -1.19
C LYS A 80 3.32 5.11 0.13
N LEU A 81 2.22 4.46 0.51
CA LEU A 81 2.14 3.65 1.73
C LEU A 81 3.05 2.43 1.65
N LYS A 82 3.02 1.68 0.55
CA LYS A 82 3.89 0.51 0.32
C LYS A 82 5.37 0.88 0.31
N LEU A 83 5.71 2.05 -0.24
CA LEU A 83 7.08 2.53 -0.27
C LEU A 83 7.57 2.88 1.15
N HIS A 84 6.72 3.53 1.95
CA HIS A 84 7.08 4.01 3.29
C HIS A 84 7.06 2.89 4.34
N PHE A 85 6.04 2.05 4.35
CA PHE A 85 5.85 0.99 5.34
C PHE A 85 6.16 -0.39 4.73
N LYS A 86 7.32 -0.94 5.09
CA LYS A 86 7.80 -2.24 4.57
C LYS A 86 7.22 -3.47 5.27
N ALA A 87 6.57 -3.27 6.41
CA ALA A 87 6.01 -4.34 7.24
C ALA A 87 4.52 -4.62 6.97
N ILE A 88 3.91 -3.95 5.98
CA ILE A 88 2.49 -4.12 5.65
C ILE A 88 2.21 -5.56 5.23
N ARG A 89 1.25 -6.22 5.90
CA ARG A 89 0.65 -7.50 5.53
C ARG A 89 -0.62 -7.31 4.74
N THR A 90 -1.51 -6.45 5.22
CA THR A 90 -2.73 -6.09 4.52
C THR A 90 -2.88 -4.58 4.45
N LEU A 91 -3.50 -4.09 3.39
CA LEU A 91 -3.77 -2.67 3.19
C LEU A 91 -5.19 -2.52 2.64
N SER A 92 -6.02 -1.78 3.34
CA SER A 92 -7.33 -1.32 2.86
C SER A 92 -7.27 0.18 2.65
N ILE A 93 -7.73 0.63 1.49
CA ILE A 93 -7.86 2.05 1.17
C ILE A 93 -9.27 2.28 0.68
N LYS A 94 -9.97 3.22 1.31
CA LYS A 94 -11.29 3.66 0.90
C LYS A 94 -11.26 5.15 0.61
N ILE A 95 -11.70 5.54 -0.58
CA ILE A 95 -11.79 6.93 -1.01
C ILE A 95 -13.24 7.24 -1.33
N ARG A 96 -13.76 8.32 -0.74
CA ARG A 96 -15.09 8.84 -1.02
C ARG A 96 -14.95 10.23 -1.61
N LYS A 97 -15.52 10.47 -2.78
CA LYS A 97 -15.75 11.81 -3.32
C LYS A 97 -17.15 12.24 -2.91
N LEU A 98 -17.28 13.22 -2.03
CA LEU A 98 -18.57 13.65 -1.51
C LEU A 98 -19.31 14.49 -2.55
N ASN A 99 -20.63 14.38 -2.61
CA ASN A 99 -21.50 15.18 -3.47
C ASN A 99 -20.95 15.40 -4.91
N PRO A 100 -20.59 14.32 -5.66
CA PRO A 100 -20.09 14.47 -7.02
C PRO A 100 -21.12 15.19 -7.91
N PRO A 101 -20.68 16.03 -8.87
CA PRO A 101 -21.57 16.84 -9.71
C PRO A 101 -22.24 15.99 -10.80
N LEU A 102 -23.22 15.16 -10.41
CA LEU A 102 -23.94 14.26 -11.31
C LEU A 102 -25.27 14.84 -11.82
N GLY A 103 -25.63 16.07 -11.41
CA GLY A 103 -26.94 16.68 -11.70
C GLY A 103 -28.09 16.19 -10.81
N GLY A 104 -27.81 15.33 -9.83
CA GLY A 104 -28.76 14.85 -8.82
C GLY A 104 -28.12 14.72 -7.44
N GLN A 105 -28.92 14.60 -6.39
CA GLN A 105 -28.42 14.51 -5.02
C GLN A 105 -27.94 13.09 -4.71
N VAL A 106 -26.66 12.94 -4.39
CA VAL A 106 -26.04 11.71 -3.90
C VAL A 106 -25.05 12.03 -2.78
N ALA A 107 -24.85 11.12 -1.84
CA ALA A 107 -23.95 11.35 -0.72
C ALA A 107 -22.46 11.32 -1.14
N ALA A 108 -22.05 10.26 -1.85
CA ALA A 108 -20.68 10.10 -2.32
C ALA A 108 -20.55 9.08 -3.45
N ALA A 109 -19.54 9.24 -4.29
CA ALA A 109 -18.96 8.17 -5.09
C ALA A 109 -17.80 7.53 -4.31
N VAL A 110 -17.72 6.21 -4.29
CA VAL A 110 -16.77 5.47 -3.43
C VAL A 110 -15.95 4.49 -4.27
N LEU A 111 -14.64 4.50 -4.06
CA LEU A 111 -13.72 3.48 -4.53
C LEU A 111 -13.02 2.87 -3.32
N GLU A 112 -12.93 1.55 -3.28
CA GLU A 112 -12.28 0.80 -2.20
C GLU A 112 -11.47 -0.34 -2.79
N ASP A 113 -10.25 -0.52 -2.29
CA ASP A 113 -9.40 -1.65 -2.65
C ASP A 113 -8.74 -2.26 -1.41
N ASN A 114 -8.61 -3.59 -1.43
CA ASN A 114 -8.13 -4.38 -0.31
C ASN A 114 -7.01 -5.31 -0.79
N TYR A 115 -5.81 -5.09 -0.27
CA TYR A 115 -4.63 -5.87 -0.60
C TYR A 115 -4.25 -6.81 0.53
N ASP A 116 -3.91 -8.05 0.16
CA ASP A 116 -3.21 -9.00 1.02
C ASP A 116 -1.84 -9.33 0.39
N PHE A 117 -0.78 -8.97 1.11
CA PHE A 117 0.61 -9.22 0.71
C PHE A 117 1.22 -10.40 1.44
N THR A 118 0.44 -11.14 2.23
CA THR A 118 0.90 -12.29 2.97
C THR A 118 1.20 -13.43 2.00
N LYS A 119 2.47 -13.72 1.81
CA LYS A 119 2.92 -14.90 1.07
C LYS A 119 3.63 -15.85 2.00
N ILE A 120 3.54 -17.14 1.70
CA ILE A 120 4.26 -18.19 2.44
C ILE A 120 5.49 -18.56 1.61
N CYS A 121 6.65 -18.60 2.25
CA CYS A 121 7.88 -19.05 1.61
C CYS A 121 7.79 -20.55 1.33
N PRO A 122 7.90 -21.03 0.08
CA PRO A 122 7.79 -22.45 -0.23
C PRO A 122 8.95 -23.28 0.35
N SER A 123 10.08 -22.64 0.67
CA SER A 123 11.25 -23.32 1.25
C SER A 123 11.15 -23.54 2.76
N CYS A 124 10.64 -22.57 3.53
CA CYS A 124 10.67 -22.63 5.00
C CYS A 124 9.32 -22.41 5.69
N GLY A 125 8.25 -22.14 4.94
CA GLY A 125 6.91 -21.89 5.48
C GLY A 125 6.71 -20.56 6.19
N LYS A 126 7.72 -19.66 6.23
CA LYS A 126 7.60 -18.35 6.87
C LYS A 126 6.80 -17.36 6.02
N ASN A 127 6.08 -16.44 6.69
CA ASN A 127 5.38 -15.34 6.04
C ASN A 127 6.35 -14.26 5.52
N LEU A 128 6.22 -13.91 4.25
CA LEU A 128 6.96 -12.83 3.59
C LEU A 128 5.99 -11.83 2.97
N SER A 129 6.37 -10.55 2.98
CA SER A 129 5.66 -9.49 2.27
C SER A 129 6.23 -9.37 0.86
N CYS A 130 5.37 -9.45 -0.15
CA CYS A 130 5.76 -9.29 -1.56
C CYS A 130 4.85 -8.27 -2.23
N TYR A 131 5.42 -7.11 -2.56
CA TYR A 131 4.69 -6.00 -3.17
C TYR A 131 4.75 -5.99 -4.72
N LYS A 132 5.50 -6.92 -5.34
CA LYS A 132 5.79 -6.97 -6.80
C LYS A 132 6.21 -5.60 -7.40
N SER A 133 6.87 -4.77 -6.61
CA SER A 133 7.36 -3.46 -7.02
C SER A 133 8.80 -3.26 -6.56
N ASP A 134 9.45 -2.23 -7.10
CA ASP A 134 10.75 -1.69 -6.68
C ASP A 134 10.90 -1.51 -5.16
N SER A 135 9.77 -1.36 -4.46
CA SER A 135 9.72 -1.25 -3.01
C SER A 135 10.00 -2.55 -2.24
N CYS A 136 10.12 -3.70 -2.93
CA CYS A 136 10.35 -5.02 -2.36
C CYS A 136 11.84 -5.30 -2.11
N TRP A 137 12.20 -5.90 -0.98
CA TRP A 137 13.60 -6.20 -0.60
C TRP A 137 14.34 -7.08 -1.61
N CYS A 138 13.64 -7.89 -2.41
CA CYS A 138 14.27 -8.73 -3.42
C CYS A 138 14.86 -7.92 -4.59
N PHE A 139 14.42 -6.66 -4.78
CA PHE A 139 14.93 -5.79 -5.85
C PHE A 139 16.34 -5.26 -5.55
N SER A 140 16.76 -5.26 -4.28
CA SER A 140 18.13 -4.90 -3.89
C SER A 140 19.13 -6.06 -3.99
N LEU A 141 18.69 -7.25 -4.41
CA LEU A 141 19.58 -8.40 -4.58
C LEU A 141 20.07 -8.50 -6.03
N ASN A 142 21.39 -8.54 -6.18
CA ASN A 142 22.04 -8.86 -7.45
C ASN A 142 22.25 -10.38 -7.53
N LEU A 143 21.34 -11.08 -8.19
CA LEU A 143 21.49 -12.50 -8.56
C LEU A 143 21.78 -12.60 -10.07
N SER A 144 22.66 -13.51 -10.47
CA SER A 144 22.91 -13.80 -11.88
C SER A 144 21.71 -14.53 -12.50
N GLU A 145 21.59 -14.47 -13.83
CA GLU A 145 20.55 -15.20 -14.57
C GLU A 145 20.61 -16.72 -14.31
N GLU A 146 21.82 -17.28 -14.14
CA GLU A 146 22.00 -18.69 -13.83
C GLU A 146 21.45 -19.06 -12.44
N GLN A 147 21.70 -18.22 -11.43
CA GLN A 147 21.16 -18.40 -10.09
C GLN A 147 19.62 -18.31 -10.09
N LEU A 148 19.06 -17.36 -10.84
CA LEU A 148 17.61 -17.20 -10.99
C LEU A 148 16.96 -18.42 -11.66
N SER A 149 17.59 -18.98 -12.70
CA SER A 149 17.11 -20.20 -13.36
C SER A 149 17.08 -21.39 -12.38
N LYS A 150 18.17 -21.63 -11.65
CA LYS A 150 18.26 -22.74 -10.68
C LYS A 150 17.23 -22.62 -9.56
N ILE A 151 16.99 -21.40 -9.08
CA ILE A 151 15.97 -21.13 -8.05
C ILE A 151 14.56 -21.36 -8.61
N GLY A 152 14.30 -20.90 -9.84
CA GLY A 152 13.02 -21.08 -10.52
C GLY A 152 12.66 -22.54 -10.80
N ASP A 153 13.67 -23.39 -11.05
CA ASP A 153 13.48 -24.84 -11.24
C ASP A 153 13.13 -25.56 -9.93
N LYS A 154 13.61 -25.05 -8.78
CA LYS A 154 13.47 -25.69 -7.46
C LYS A 154 12.27 -25.18 -6.65
N PHE A 155 11.83 -23.93 -6.86
CA PHE A 155 10.80 -23.30 -6.05
C PHE A 155 9.78 -22.53 -6.90
N VAL A 156 8.49 -22.80 -6.66
CA VAL A 156 7.39 -22.05 -7.28
C VAL A 156 6.96 -20.92 -6.34
N GLY A 157 7.34 -19.68 -6.68
CA GLY A 157 6.93 -18.47 -5.95
C GLY A 157 8.08 -17.68 -5.30
N CYS A 158 7.74 -16.71 -4.46
CA CYS A 158 8.74 -15.84 -3.82
C CYS A 158 9.36 -16.52 -2.58
N LEU A 159 10.69 -16.56 -2.52
CA LEU A 159 11.44 -16.97 -1.32
C LEU A 159 11.60 -15.80 -0.35
N CYS A 160 11.73 -16.06 0.95
CA CYS A 160 12.08 -15.05 1.95
C CYS A 160 13.59 -14.71 1.90
N PRO A 161 14.06 -13.60 2.51
CA PRO A 161 15.46 -13.17 2.43
C PRO A 161 16.47 -14.26 2.78
N THR A 162 16.22 -14.95 3.89
CA THR A 162 17.11 -16.02 4.37
C THR A 162 17.15 -17.21 3.42
N CYS A 163 16.01 -17.61 2.85
CA CYS A 163 15.96 -18.74 1.91
C CYS A 163 16.53 -18.38 0.55
N LEU A 164 16.32 -17.15 0.09
CA LEU A 164 16.84 -16.67 -1.19
C LEU A 164 18.37 -16.51 -1.14
N GLU A 165 18.91 -15.98 -0.05
CA GLU A 165 20.37 -15.92 0.16
C GLU A 165 21.02 -17.29 0.33
N ALA A 166 20.32 -18.26 0.93
CA ALA A 166 20.80 -19.64 1.04
C ALA A 166 20.81 -20.31 -0.33
N ALA A 167 19.72 -20.16 -1.11
CA ALA A 167 19.59 -20.75 -2.44
C ALA A 167 20.51 -20.10 -3.48
N GLY A 168 20.86 -18.82 -3.34
CA GLY A 168 21.79 -18.13 -4.22
C GLY A 168 23.27 -18.46 -3.97
N ARG A 169 23.61 -19.11 -2.84
CA ARG A 169 24.98 -19.54 -2.53
C ARG A 169 25.27 -20.99 -2.96
N GLU A 170 24.26 -21.73 -3.42
CA GLU A 170 24.35 -23.07 -4.03
C GLU A 170 24.57 -22.98 -5.55
#